data_AF-A0A8I1Q8Z3-F1
#
_entry.id   AF-A0A8I1Q8Z3-F1
#
_cell.length_a   1.000
_cell.length_b   1.000
_cell.length_c   1.000
_cell.angle_alpha   90.00
_cell.angle_beta   90.00
_cell.angle_gamma   90.00
#
_symmetry.space_group_name_H-M   'P 1'
#
loop_
_entity.id
_entity.type
_entity.pdbx_description
1 polymer ?
#
loop_
_entity_poly.entity_id
_entity_poly.type
_entity_poly.pdbx_seq_one_letter_code
_entity_poly.pdbx_strand_id
1 'polypeptide(L)'
;MPSAPTTRAARRRRVARRRRAAAGVIAVVIVAALTVGVFGFVRSLSERPASTAGAADVSAALDAADASAEPSPTATAAAPDVDTAAAADAALAVLGDYSDASRATEDALYAATETLRAATTADEADAAQAQVDAASAAVMADAEAFRAEISAAATGDQPTGGDVAAQLAYLHQYVTDYNSDQWGDYNAYGGDCTNFASQGLIARGWHIDGAWYSQGAMWTASKPWIATAPMAAYFDSLGFSYSTETDLDRVRVGDIGIFNWGETGSGVDHTMTVSKVEYNPDGPPTVYFVSHNYDGDFRELTNALYVEHSDSTVRIYHIP
;
A
#
# COMPACT_ATOMS: atom_id res chain seq x y z
N MET A 1 64.37 11.23 -0.85
CA MET A 1 63.52 11.93 0.12
C MET A 1 62.11 11.39 0.00
N PRO A 2 61.39 11.05 1.09
CA PRO A 2 59.99 10.65 1.03
C PRO A 2 59.07 11.87 0.91
N SER A 3 58.01 11.77 0.10
CA SER A 3 56.99 12.83 -0.03
C SER A 3 55.97 12.77 1.12
N ALA A 4 55.55 13.93 1.63
CA ALA A 4 54.63 14.02 2.76
C ALA A 4 53.19 13.55 2.42
N PRO A 5 52.46 12.96 3.39
CA PRO A 5 51.08 12.50 3.18
C PRO A 5 50.12 13.69 3.01
N THR A 6 49.16 13.57 2.08
CA THR A 6 48.12 14.59 1.87
C THR A 6 46.98 14.42 2.90
N THR A 7 46.56 15.52 3.52
CA THR A 7 45.66 15.49 4.68
C THR A 7 44.18 15.26 4.29
N ARG A 8 43.42 14.64 5.20
CA ARG A 8 42.01 14.20 5.02
C ARG A 8 41.07 15.33 4.55
N ALA A 9 41.40 16.59 4.84
CA ALA A 9 40.67 17.78 4.40
C ALA A 9 40.71 18.02 2.88
N ALA A 10 41.80 17.66 2.19
CA ALA A 10 41.94 17.88 0.75
C ALA A 10 40.97 17.03 -0.08
N ARG A 11 40.63 15.82 0.39
CA ARG A 11 39.72 14.89 -0.30
C ARG A 11 38.27 15.41 -0.29
N ARG A 12 37.79 15.96 0.83
CA ARG A 12 36.41 16.50 0.96
C ARG A 12 36.12 17.65 -0.02
N ARG A 13 37.08 18.53 -0.30
CA ARG A 13 36.88 19.66 -1.24
C ARG A 13 36.73 19.27 -2.72
N ARG A 14 37.12 18.06 -3.13
CA ARG A 14 36.93 17.59 -4.52
C ARG A 14 35.52 17.02 -4.78
N VAL A 15 34.88 16.40 -3.79
CA VAL A 15 33.53 15.83 -3.94
C VAL A 15 32.48 16.93 -4.10
N ALA A 16 32.52 17.96 -3.25
CA ALA A 16 31.58 19.08 -3.28
C ALA A 16 31.56 19.88 -4.61
N ARG A 17 32.64 19.82 -5.41
CA ARG A 17 32.69 20.45 -6.75
C ARG A 17 32.11 19.59 -7.89
N ARG A 18 31.83 18.29 -7.67
CA ARG A 18 31.15 17.45 -8.69
C ARG A 18 29.62 17.54 -8.59
N ARG A 19 29.04 17.74 -7.40
CA ARG A 19 27.58 17.87 -7.18
C ARG A 19 26.97 19.23 -7.63
N ARG A 20 27.58 19.95 -8.59
CA ARG A 20 27.07 21.23 -9.15
C ARG A 20 27.11 21.30 -10.69
N ALA A 21 27.20 20.15 -11.36
CA ALA A 21 27.32 20.07 -12.82
C ALA A 21 26.32 19.08 -13.48
N ALA A 22 25.31 18.63 -12.73
CA ALA A 22 24.31 17.65 -13.16
C ALA A 22 22.88 18.12 -12.86
N ALA A 23 22.61 19.42 -13.12
CA ALA A 23 21.28 20.01 -13.01
C ALA A 23 21.05 20.90 -14.24
N GLY A 24 20.29 20.39 -15.22
CA GLY A 24 19.94 21.14 -16.43
C GLY A 24 19.40 20.25 -17.56
N VAL A 25 18.14 20.51 -17.94
CA VAL A 25 17.40 19.85 -19.05
C VAL A 25 17.11 18.36 -18.73
N ILE A 26 15.88 17.83 -18.82
CA ILE A 26 14.75 18.12 -19.73
C ILE A 26 13.44 18.37 -18.95
N ALA A 27 12.60 19.27 -19.46
CA ALA A 27 11.17 19.38 -19.13
C ALA A 27 10.39 19.86 -20.36
N VAL A 28 9.08 19.57 -20.42
CA VAL A 28 8.10 19.76 -21.53
C VAL A 28 7.97 18.56 -22.50
N VAL A 29 6.97 17.72 -22.23
CA VAL A 29 5.82 17.43 -23.12
C VAL A 29 4.56 17.36 -22.22
N ILE A 30 3.38 17.65 -22.78
CA ILE A 30 2.08 17.75 -22.08
C ILE A 30 1.15 16.62 -22.53
N VAL A 31 0.31 16.09 -21.63
CA VAL A 31 -1.12 15.76 -21.88
C VAL A 31 -1.83 15.67 -20.52
N ALA A 32 -3.14 15.95 -20.48
CA ALA A 32 -3.93 16.03 -19.26
C ALA A 32 -5.11 15.03 -19.27
N ALA A 33 -5.45 14.48 -18.09
CA ALA A 33 -6.82 14.09 -17.71
C ALA A 33 -6.85 13.59 -16.25
N LEU A 34 -7.19 14.45 -15.28
CA LEU A 34 -7.61 14.01 -13.93
C LEU A 34 -8.61 15.02 -13.33
N THR A 35 -9.89 14.70 -13.46
CA THR A 35 -11.02 15.29 -12.71
C THR A 35 -12.12 14.25 -12.60
N VAL A 36 -12.83 14.22 -11.47
CA VAL A 36 -13.80 13.18 -11.05
C VAL A 36 -13.09 11.89 -10.57
N GLY A 37 -13.51 11.25 -9.47
CA GLY A 37 -14.71 11.47 -8.66
C GLY A 37 -14.55 11.27 -7.16
N VAL A 38 -15.38 12.01 -6.40
CA VAL A 38 -15.63 11.85 -4.96
C VAL A 38 -17.15 11.82 -4.80
N PHE A 39 -17.70 10.71 -4.27
CA PHE A 39 -19.06 10.48 -3.74
C PHE A 39 -20.29 11.10 -4.44
N GLY A 40 -21.30 10.26 -4.77
CA GLY A 40 -22.56 10.77 -5.34
C GLY A 40 -23.72 9.78 -5.56
N PHE A 41 -23.96 8.83 -4.65
CA PHE A 41 -25.09 7.89 -4.79
C PHE A 41 -26.45 8.59 -4.57
N VAL A 42 -27.22 8.80 -5.64
CA VAL A 42 -28.67 9.10 -5.56
C VAL A 42 -29.44 8.30 -6.61
N ARG A 43 -30.32 7.42 -6.13
CA ARG A 43 -31.25 6.61 -6.91
C ARG A 43 -32.52 7.41 -7.22
N SER A 44 -32.99 7.39 -8.47
CA SER A 44 -34.36 7.80 -8.83
C SER A 44 -35.03 6.75 -9.70
N LEU A 45 -36.35 6.63 -9.57
CA LEU A 45 -37.21 5.66 -10.26
C LEU A 45 -38.06 6.37 -11.33
N SER A 46 -38.79 5.57 -12.12
CA SER A 46 -39.85 5.98 -13.06
C SER A 46 -39.41 6.81 -14.29
N GLU A 47 -40.05 6.74 -15.45
CA GLU A 47 -41.18 5.90 -15.91
C GLU A 47 -41.13 5.73 -17.45
N ARG A 48 -41.70 4.65 -18.00
CA ARG A 48 -41.97 4.51 -19.45
C ARG A 48 -43.48 4.40 -19.69
N PRO A 49 -44.13 5.38 -20.35
CA PRO A 49 -45.47 5.19 -20.88
C PRO A 49 -45.41 4.41 -22.20
N ALA A 50 -46.33 3.46 -22.39
CA ALA A 50 -46.57 2.83 -23.68
C ALA A 50 -47.49 3.69 -24.57
N SER A 51 -47.47 3.48 -25.89
CA SER A 51 -48.48 4.00 -26.82
C SER A 51 -48.81 2.95 -27.90
N THR A 52 -50.00 3.04 -28.49
CA THR A 52 -50.68 1.90 -29.12
C THR A 52 -51.20 2.17 -30.53
N ALA A 53 -50.98 1.19 -31.41
CA ALA A 53 -51.89 0.66 -32.46
C ALA A 53 -52.44 1.55 -33.61
N GLY A 54 -52.46 0.93 -34.81
CA GLY A 54 -53.09 1.38 -36.07
C GLY A 54 -52.27 0.84 -37.26
N ALA A 55 -52.63 -0.22 -37.98
CA ALA A 55 -53.79 -0.44 -38.86
C ALA A 55 -53.78 0.50 -40.10
N ALA A 56 -53.76 0.05 -41.36
CA ALA A 56 -53.82 -1.30 -41.97
C ALA A 56 -52.86 -1.37 -43.21
N ASP A 57 -52.93 -2.22 -44.26
CA ASP A 57 -53.97 -3.13 -44.80
C ASP A 57 -53.38 -4.17 -45.81
N VAL A 58 -54.25 -4.84 -46.60
CA VAL A 58 -54.03 -5.82 -47.71
C VAL A 58 -52.88 -5.52 -48.71
N SER A 59 -52.22 -6.52 -49.35
CA SER A 59 -52.84 -7.60 -50.17
C SER A 59 -52.00 -8.87 -50.47
N ALA A 60 -52.71 -10.00 -50.64
CA ALA A 60 -52.55 -11.16 -51.56
C ALA A 60 -51.23 -11.45 -52.35
N ALA A 61 -50.84 -12.69 -52.66
CA ALA A 61 -51.27 -14.05 -52.26
C ALA A 61 -50.37 -15.17 -52.86
N LEU A 62 -50.62 -16.44 -52.44
CA LEU A 62 -50.31 -17.75 -53.08
C LEU A 62 -48.93 -18.43 -52.92
N ASP A 63 -49.03 -19.72 -52.54
CA ASP A 63 -48.18 -20.90 -52.75
C ASP A 63 -46.65 -20.81 -52.92
N ALA A 64 -45.95 -21.41 -51.93
CA ALA A 64 -45.21 -22.64 -52.18
C ALA A 64 -45.12 -23.48 -50.88
N ALA A 65 -45.15 -24.80 -50.99
CA ALA A 65 -44.82 -25.69 -49.88
C ALA A 65 -43.39 -26.22 -50.07
N ASP A 66 -42.51 -25.96 -49.10
CA ASP A 66 -41.20 -26.61 -49.00
C ASP A 66 -40.91 -26.98 -47.53
N ALA A 67 -40.27 -28.12 -47.33
CA ALA A 67 -40.07 -28.75 -46.03
C ALA A 67 -38.70 -28.39 -45.42
N SER A 68 -38.42 -27.08 -45.33
CA SER A 68 -37.28 -26.59 -44.57
C SER A 68 -37.58 -26.66 -43.07
N ALA A 69 -37.00 -27.65 -42.39
CA ALA A 69 -36.91 -27.61 -40.94
C ALA A 69 -35.94 -26.48 -40.55
N GLU A 70 -36.47 -25.35 -40.07
CA GLU A 70 -35.62 -24.27 -39.57
C GLU A 70 -34.71 -24.81 -38.46
N PRO A 71 -33.40 -24.52 -38.49
CA PRO A 71 -32.56 -24.80 -37.34
C PRO A 71 -33.13 -23.99 -36.17
N SER A 72 -33.57 -24.68 -35.11
CA SER A 72 -34.02 -24.00 -33.90
C SER A 72 -32.94 -23.01 -33.49
N PRO A 73 -33.28 -21.74 -33.20
CA PRO A 73 -32.28 -20.73 -32.93
C PRO A 73 -31.43 -21.20 -31.76
N THR A 74 -30.15 -21.48 -32.03
CA THR A 74 -29.17 -21.75 -30.97
C THR A 74 -29.28 -20.59 -30.00
N ALA A 75 -29.71 -20.85 -28.77
CA ALA A 75 -29.89 -19.81 -27.78
C ALA A 75 -28.51 -19.23 -27.48
N THR A 76 -28.18 -18.11 -28.11
CA THR A 76 -27.01 -17.31 -27.76
C THR A 76 -27.14 -16.99 -26.29
N ALA A 77 -26.23 -17.52 -25.48
CA ALA A 77 -26.22 -17.25 -24.05
C ALA A 77 -26.20 -15.73 -23.83
N ALA A 78 -26.96 -15.26 -22.85
CA ALA A 78 -26.97 -13.85 -22.52
C ALA A 78 -25.55 -13.39 -22.18
N ALA A 79 -25.14 -12.24 -22.71
CA ALA A 79 -23.93 -11.57 -22.23
C ALA A 79 -24.11 -11.18 -20.75
N PRO A 80 -23.02 -10.93 -20.00
CA PRO A 80 -23.12 -10.48 -18.61
C PRO A 80 -23.98 -9.22 -18.48
N ASP A 81 -24.95 -9.24 -17.56
CA ASP A 81 -25.75 -8.07 -17.18
C ASP A 81 -24.98 -7.11 -16.23
N VAL A 82 -23.75 -7.47 -15.85
CA VAL A 82 -22.86 -6.73 -14.95
C VAL A 82 -21.58 -6.28 -15.67
N ASP A 83 -21.01 -5.16 -15.22
CA ASP A 83 -19.66 -4.74 -15.61
C ASP A 83 -18.63 -5.59 -14.84
N THR A 84 -18.21 -6.70 -15.46
CA THR A 84 -17.26 -7.65 -14.87
C THR A 84 -15.88 -7.05 -14.62
N ALA A 85 -15.48 -6.03 -15.40
CA ALA A 85 -14.22 -5.32 -15.20
C ALA A 85 -14.28 -4.43 -13.96
N ALA A 86 -15.35 -3.63 -13.81
CA ALA A 86 -15.54 -2.80 -12.62
C ALA A 86 -15.75 -3.62 -11.34
N ALA A 87 -16.41 -4.79 -11.44
CA ALA A 87 -16.55 -5.72 -10.32
C ALA A 87 -15.20 -6.35 -9.91
N ALA A 88 -14.38 -6.76 -10.89
CA ALA A 88 -13.02 -7.24 -10.64
C ALA A 88 -12.12 -6.15 -10.02
N ASP A 89 -12.18 -4.90 -10.52
CA ASP A 89 -11.43 -3.76 -9.98
C ASP A 89 -11.84 -3.44 -8.53
N ALA A 90 -13.14 -3.53 -8.21
CA ALA A 90 -13.64 -3.33 -6.86
C ALA A 90 -13.17 -4.43 -5.88
N ALA A 91 -13.06 -5.68 -6.35
CA ALA A 91 -12.56 -6.79 -5.53
C ALA A 91 -11.06 -6.71 -5.27
N LEU A 92 -10.25 -6.25 -6.24
CA LEU A 92 -8.81 -6.06 -6.05
C LEU A 92 -8.45 -5.00 -4.99
N ALA A 93 -9.37 -4.11 -4.63
CA ALA A 93 -9.18 -3.19 -3.50
C ALA A 93 -8.94 -3.92 -2.16
N VAL A 94 -9.49 -5.13 -1.99
CA VAL A 94 -9.31 -5.95 -0.78
C VAL A 94 -7.83 -6.32 -0.58
N LEU A 95 -7.04 -6.48 -1.64
CA LEU A 95 -5.59 -6.73 -1.57
C LEU A 95 -4.80 -5.52 -1.05
N GLY A 96 -5.36 -4.31 -1.11
CA GLY A 96 -4.78 -3.13 -0.46
C GLY A 96 -5.05 -3.14 1.05
N ASP A 97 -6.33 -3.27 1.42
CA ASP A 97 -6.81 -3.19 2.81
C ASP A 97 -6.38 -4.39 3.69
N TYR A 98 -6.05 -5.53 3.05
CA TYR A 98 -5.66 -6.79 3.68
C TYR A 98 -4.36 -7.36 3.05
N SER A 99 -3.42 -6.46 2.78
CA SER A 99 -2.07 -6.72 2.21
C SER A 99 -1.15 -7.58 3.09
N ASP A 100 -1.58 -7.93 4.30
CA ASP A 100 -0.96 -8.88 5.22
C ASP A 100 -1.63 -10.27 5.20
N ALA A 101 -2.49 -10.57 4.23
CA ALA A 101 -2.99 -11.92 3.94
C ALA A 101 -1.94 -12.77 3.21
N SER A 102 -1.88 -14.07 3.49
CA SER A 102 -0.90 -14.95 2.86
C SER A 102 -0.93 -14.90 1.33
N ARG A 103 0.25 -14.87 0.69
CA ARG A 103 0.40 -14.75 -0.76
C ARG A 103 -0.48 -15.71 -1.58
N ALA A 104 -0.60 -16.97 -1.14
CA ALA A 104 -1.41 -17.97 -1.82
C ALA A 104 -2.92 -17.66 -1.81
N THR A 105 -3.38 -16.86 -0.84
CA THR A 105 -4.76 -16.39 -0.72
C THR A 105 -4.98 -15.13 -1.57
N GLU A 106 -3.99 -14.23 -1.64
CA GLU A 106 -3.99 -13.11 -2.59
C GLU A 106 -4.04 -13.58 -4.05
N ASP A 107 -3.17 -14.52 -4.41
CA ASP A 107 -3.11 -15.14 -5.75
C ASP A 107 -4.47 -15.76 -6.15
N ALA A 108 -5.17 -16.35 -5.19
CA ALA A 108 -6.49 -16.95 -5.41
C ALA A 108 -7.57 -15.90 -5.71
N LEU A 109 -7.54 -14.75 -5.03
CA LEU A 109 -8.42 -13.62 -5.35
C LEU A 109 -8.08 -13.03 -6.71
N TYR A 110 -6.80 -12.80 -7.01
CA TYR A 110 -6.36 -12.31 -8.32
C TYR A 110 -6.85 -13.24 -9.46
N ALA A 111 -6.62 -14.56 -9.34
CA ALA A 111 -7.07 -15.54 -10.32
C ALA A 111 -8.61 -15.60 -10.48
N ALA A 112 -9.36 -15.40 -9.39
CA ALA A 112 -10.82 -15.29 -9.46
C ALA A 112 -11.25 -14.01 -10.21
N THR A 113 -10.60 -12.88 -9.97
CA THR A 113 -10.92 -11.62 -10.68
C THR A 113 -10.59 -11.69 -12.17
N GLU A 114 -9.50 -12.33 -12.57
CA GLU A 114 -9.18 -12.55 -13.99
C GLU A 114 -10.17 -13.53 -14.66
N THR A 115 -10.67 -14.52 -13.91
CA THR A 115 -11.76 -15.40 -14.36
C THR A 115 -13.06 -14.61 -14.59
N LEU A 116 -13.38 -13.65 -13.71
CA LEU A 116 -14.53 -12.75 -13.85
C LEU A 116 -14.39 -11.81 -15.06
N ARG A 117 -13.21 -11.22 -15.29
CA ARG A 117 -12.94 -10.41 -16.50
C ARG A 117 -13.06 -11.22 -17.79
N ALA A 118 -12.73 -12.52 -17.75
CA ALA A 118 -12.80 -13.42 -18.90
C ALA A 118 -14.21 -13.96 -19.20
N ALA A 119 -15.19 -13.76 -18.33
CA ALA A 119 -16.55 -14.25 -18.52
C ALA A 119 -17.23 -13.63 -19.75
N THR A 120 -17.79 -14.48 -20.62
CA THR A 120 -18.43 -14.06 -21.89
C THR A 120 -19.96 -14.15 -21.84
N THR A 121 -20.50 -14.78 -20.80
CA THR A 121 -21.93 -15.04 -20.59
C THR A 121 -22.35 -14.73 -19.15
N ALA A 122 -23.64 -14.53 -18.93
CA ALA A 122 -24.20 -14.28 -17.60
C ALA A 122 -23.90 -15.44 -16.62
N ASP A 123 -24.13 -16.69 -17.04
CA ASP A 123 -23.85 -17.89 -16.21
C ASP A 123 -22.36 -18.00 -15.81
N GLU A 124 -21.43 -17.62 -16.71
CA GLU A 124 -20.00 -17.55 -16.40
C GLU A 124 -19.67 -16.41 -15.43
N ALA A 125 -20.30 -15.24 -15.60
CA ALA A 125 -20.06 -14.06 -14.76
C ALA A 125 -20.60 -14.26 -13.34
N ASP A 126 -21.81 -14.82 -13.18
CA ASP A 126 -22.38 -15.15 -11.86
C ASP A 126 -21.53 -16.21 -11.14
N ALA A 127 -21.05 -17.24 -11.87
CA ALA A 127 -20.19 -18.27 -11.30
C ALA A 127 -18.80 -17.73 -10.91
N ALA A 128 -18.24 -16.80 -11.68
CA ALA A 128 -16.96 -16.16 -11.39
C ALA A 128 -17.09 -15.13 -10.25
N GLN A 129 -18.19 -14.37 -10.18
CA GLN A 129 -18.46 -13.46 -9.06
C GLN A 129 -18.55 -14.24 -7.74
N ALA A 130 -19.21 -15.40 -7.72
CA ALA A 130 -19.25 -16.26 -6.54
C ALA A 130 -17.85 -16.78 -6.11
N GLN A 131 -16.90 -16.92 -7.04
CA GLN A 131 -15.50 -17.22 -6.72
C GLN A 131 -14.76 -16.01 -6.16
N VAL A 132 -14.97 -14.81 -6.74
CA VAL A 132 -14.41 -13.54 -6.28
C VAL A 132 -14.89 -13.21 -4.86
N ASP A 133 -16.18 -13.38 -4.57
CA ASP A 133 -16.75 -13.16 -3.24
C ASP A 133 -16.12 -14.11 -2.20
N ALA A 134 -15.99 -15.40 -2.56
CA ALA A 134 -15.40 -16.41 -1.68
C ALA A 134 -13.89 -16.19 -1.45
N ALA A 135 -13.14 -15.80 -2.48
CA ALA A 135 -11.72 -15.47 -2.35
C ALA A 135 -11.49 -14.17 -1.59
N SER A 136 -12.34 -13.15 -1.77
CA SER A 136 -12.30 -11.91 -0.98
C SER A 136 -12.53 -12.19 0.51
N ALA A 137 -13.51 -13.05 0.83
CA ALA A 137 -13.74 -13.50 2.20
C ALA A 137 -12.55 -14.28 2.78
N ALA A 138 -11.85 -15.06 1.96
CA ALA A 138 -10.65 -15.79 2.38
C ALA A 138 -9.46 -14.84 2.67
N VAL A 139 -9.21 -13.84 1.81
CA VAL A 139 -8.18 -12.81 2.03
C VAL A 139 -8.41 -12.08 3.36
N MET A 140 -9.64 -11.59 3.59
CA MET A 140 -9.98 -10.91 4.84
C MET A 140 -9.77 -11.81 6.07
N ALA A 141 -10.20 -13.09 5.99
CA ALA A 141 -10.08 -14.02 7.11
C ALA A 141 -8.63 -14.46 7.41
N ASP A 142 -7.76 -14.60 6.40
CA ASP A 142 -6.35 -14.93 6.59
C ASP A 142 -5.60 -13.76 7.26
N ALA A 143 -5.80 -12.54 6.76
CA ALA A 143 -5.25 -11.33 7.38
C ALA A 143 -5.80 -11.13 8.82
N GLU A 144 -7.11 -11.25 9.06
CA GLU A 144 -7.68 -11.16 10.41
C GLU A 144 -7.09 -12.20 11.38
N ALA A 145 -6.87 -13.44 10.92
CA ALA A 145 -6.22 -14.47 11.72
C ALA A 145 -4.76 -14.15 12.05
N PHE A 146 -3.99 -13.65 11.08
CA PHE A 146 -2.59 -13.24 11.28
C PHE A 146 -2.48 -12.03 12.23
N ARG A 147 -3.35 -11.01 12.06
CA ARG A 147 -3.46 -9.85 12.95
C ARG A 147 -3.82 -10.28 14.39
N ALA A 148 -4.66 -11.29 14.55
CA ALA A 148 -4.99 -11.88 15.85
C ALA A 148 -3.82 -12.66 16.47
N GLU A 149 -3.01 -13.37 15.68
CA GLU A 149 -1.78 -14.03 16.15
C GLU A 149 -0.75 -13.01 16.67
N ILE A 150 -0.47 -11.96 15.89
CA ILE A 150 0.39 -10.83 16.30
C ILE A 150 -0.12 -10.20 17.60
N SER A 151 -1.43 -9.92 17.68
CA SER A 151 -2.05 -9.34 18.87
C SER A 151 -2.01 -10.25 20.11
N ALA A 152 -1.99 -11.57 19.92
CA ALA A 152 -1.86 -12.55 21.00
C ALA A 152 -0.40 -12.79 21.44
N ALA A 153 0.58 -12.48 20.58
CA ALA A 153 2.00 -12.50 20.90
C ALA A 153 2.47 -11.20 21.59
N ALA A 154 1.78 -10.08 21.34
CA ALA A 154 2.07 -8.78 21.93
C ALA A 154 1.97 -8.76 23.47
N THR A 155 2.84 -7.99 24.10
CA THR A 155 2.95 -7.82 25.55
C THR A 155 3.17 -6.36 25.93
N GLY A 156 2.88 -6.00 27.19
CA GLY A 156 2.92 -4.62 27.68
C GLY A 156 1.54 -3.94 27.62
N ASP A 157 1.53 -2.62 27.86
CA ASP A 157 0.30 -1.81 27.98
C ASP A 157 -0.04 -1.00 26.70
N GLN A 158 0.65 -1.24 25.58
CA GLN A 158 0.34 -0.60 24.30
C GLN A 158 -0.94 -1.19 23.69
N PRO A 159 -1.77 -0.39 22.99
CA PRO A 159 -2.98 -0.88 22.37
C PRO A 159 -2.67 -1.79 21.17
N THR A 160 -3.25 -2.99 21.16
CA THR A 160 -3.33 -3.82 19.95
C THR A 160 -4.42 -3.27 19.04
N GLY A 161 -4.06 -2.86 17.82
CA GLY A 161 -4.91 -2.18 16.85
C GLY A 161 -4.66 -0.67 16.80
N GLY A 162 -5.73 0.12 16.81
CA GLY A 162 -5.70 1.57 16.66
C GLY A 162 -6.06 2.05 15.25
N ASP A 163 -5.97 3.37 15.04
CA ASP A 163 -6.41 4.04 13.81
C ASP A 163 -5.24 4.24 12.83
N VAL A 164 -5.06 3.29 11.92
CA VAL A 164 -4.05 3.36 10.84
C VAL A 164 -4.32 4.54 9.88
N ALA A 165 -5.58 4.95 9.69
CA ALA A 165 -5.89 6.10 8.85
C ALA A 165 -5.44 7.41 9.53
N ALA A 166 -5.60 7.53 10.85
CA ALA A 166 -5.05 8.65 11.63
C ALA A 166 -3.51 8.64 11.67
N GLN A 167 -2.88 7.46 11.78
CA GLN A 167 -1.43 7.29 11.66
C GLN A 167 -0.91 7.89 10.35
N LEU A 168 -1.47 7.47 9.21
CA LEU A 168 -0.99 7.92 7.90
C LEU A 168 -1.43 9.35 7.56
N ALA A 169 -2.63 9.80 7.99
CA ALA A 169 -3.03 11.19 7.85
C ALA A 169 -2.08 12.15 8.58
N TYR A 170 -1.62 11.79 9.79
CA TYR A 170 -0.60 12.57 10.49
C TYR A 170 0.74 12.58 9.74
N LEU A 171 1.22 11.41 9.32
CA LEU A 171 2.53 11.30 8.66
C LEU A 171 2.54 12.08 7.33
N HIS A 172 1.53 11.91 6.48
CA HIS A 172 1.39 12.69 5.24
C HIS A 172 1.14 14.19 5.45
N GLN A 173 0.63 14.61 6.61
CA GLN A 173 0.55 16.04 6.94
C GLN A 173 1.92 16.63 7.27
N TYR A 174 2.75 15.91 8.03
CA TYR A 174 3.96 16.47 8.65
C TYR A 174 5.29 16.09 7.96
N VAL A 175 5.26 15.20 6.95
CA VAL A 175 6.42 14.71 6.16
C VAL A 175 7.35 15.79 5.57
N THR A 176 6.84 17.01 5.32
CA THR A 176 7.61 18.14 4.76
C THR A 176 7.47 19.46 5.52
N ASP A 177 6.51 19.56 6.45
CA ASP A 177 6.34 20.68 7.37
C ASP A 177 6.40 20.09 8.79
N TYR A 178 7.57 20.06 9.40
CA TYR A 178 7.84 19.21 10.56
C TYR A 178 7.15 19.75 11.83
N ASN A 179 6.50 18.89 12.62
CA ASN A 179 5.88 19.24 13.91
C ASN A 179 6.91 19.44 15.07
N SER A 180 7.99 20.15 14.78
CA SER A 180 9.14 20.37 15.66
C SER A 180 8.82 21.21 16.90
N ASP A 181 7.80 22.07 16.83
CA ASP A 181 7.32 22.86 17.98
C ASP A 181 6.64 21.98 19.05
N GLN A 182 6.00 20.87 18.64
CA GLN A 182 5.38 19.92 19.57
C GLN A 182 6.33 18.82 20.02
N TRP A 183 7.24 18.33 19.16
CA TRP A 183 8.02 17.11 19.43
C TRP A 183 9.54 17.30 19.46
N GLY A 184 10.05 18.46 19.04
CA GLY A 184 11.47 18.76 18.89
C GLY A 184 12.03 18.35 17.52
N ASP A 185 12.97 19.15 17.02
CA ASP A 185 13.77 18.87 15.82
C ASP A 185 14.99 18.00 16.18
N TYR A 186 15.10 16.80 15.60
CA TYR A 186 16.26 15.91 15.77
C TYR A 186 17.12 15.76 14.49
N ASN A 187 16.87 16.54 13.43
CA ASN A 187 17.58 16.44 12.15
C ASN A 187 19.10 16.58 12.29
N ALA A 188 19.55 17.55 13.09
CA ALA A 188 20.98 17.81 13.31
C ALA A 188 21.73 16.65 14.01
N TYR A 189 21.01 15.65 14.53
CA TYR A 189 21.53 14.52 15.29
C TYR A 189 21.14 13.16 14.70
N GLY A 190 20.35 13.12 13.63
CA GLY A 190 19.94 11.90 12.93
C GLY A 190 18.85 11.07 13.60
N GLY A 191 18.18 11.61 14.63
CA GLY A 191 17.12 10.91 15.38
C GLY A 191 15.69 11.14 14.88
N ASP A 192 15.52 11.95 13.82
CA ASP A 192 14.18 12.46 13.48
C ASP A 192 13.31 11.44 12.73
N CYS A 193 13.92 10.51 11.99
CA CYS A 193 13.20 9.40 11.37
C CYS A 193 12.44 8.53 12.41
N THR A 194 13.07 8.22 13.55
CA THR A 194 12.41 7.52 14.67
C THR A 194 11.44 8.42 15.44
N ASN A 195 11.76 9.71 15.60
CA ASN A 195 10.87 10.71 16.19
C ASN A 195 9.54 10.80 15.43
N PHE A 196 9.61 10.93 14.10
CA PHE A 196 8.47 11.03 13.20
C PHE A 196 7.62 9.75 13.19
N ALA A 197 8.25 8.58 13.08
CA ALA A 197 7.56 7.29 13.24
C ALA A 197 6.85 7.19 14.61
N SER A 198 7.49 7.66 15.68
CA SER A 198 6.89 7.66 17.03
C SER A 198 5.67 8.59 17.14
N GLN A 199 5.69 9.74 16.46
CA GLN A 199 4.53 10.63 16.36
C GLN A 199 3.37 9.97 15.60
N GLY A 200 3.67 9.24 14.52
CA GLY A 200 2.68 8.42 13.80
C GLY A 200 2.02 7.38 14.71
N LEU A 201 2.78 6.68 15.55
CA LEU A 201 2.23 5.74 16.52
C LEU A 201 1.31 6.43 17.54
N ILE A 202 1.64 7.62 18.05
CA ILE A 202 0.71 8.40 18.88
C ILE A 202 -0.57 8.77 18.11
N ALA A 203 -0.47 9.13 16.82
CA ALA A 203 -1.63 9.39 15.99
C ALA A 203 -2.50 8.13 15.72
N ARG A 204 -1.90 6.94 15.66
CA ARG A 204 -2.59 5.63 15.68
C ARG A 204 -3.37 5.39 16.98
N GLY A 205 -2.98 6.07 18.06
CA GLY A 205 -3.57 5.94 19.39
C GLY A 205 -2.67 5.27 20.43
N TRP A 206 -1.38 5.03 20.14
CA TRP A 206 -0.42 4.51 21.14
C TRP A 206 -0.23 5.46 22.33
N HIS A 207 0.38 4.95 23.40
CA HIS A 207 0.52 5.67 24.67
C HIS A 207 2.00 5.79 25.06
N ILE A 208 2.40 6.92 25.65
CA ILE A 208 3.74 7.04 26.23
C ILE A 208 3.83 6.23 27.52
N ASP A 209 4.96 5.56 27.75
CA ASP A 209 5.21 4.75 28.95
C ASP A 209 6.55 5.11 29.62
N GLY A 210 7.05 4.25 30.51
CA GLY A 210 8.32 4.48 31.22
C GLY A 210 9.59 4.26 30.38
N ALA A 211 9.49 3.62 29.21
CA ALA A 211 10.59 3.26 28.33
C ALA A 211 10.55 4.01 26.99
N TRP A 212 9.35 4.21 26.41
CA TRP A 212 9.10 4.93 25.16
C TRP A 212 8.20 6.14 25.43
N TYR A 213 8.80 7.34 25.38
CA TYR A 213 8.12 8.62 25.61
C TYR A 213 8.81 9.80 24.93
N SER A 214 8.06 10.90 24.78
CA SER A 214 8.54 12.27 24.62
C SER A 214 7.78 13.21 25.56
N GLN A 215 8.44 14.25 26.07
CA GLN A 215 7.82 15.30 26.91
C GLN A 215 7.65 16.63 26.16
N GLY A 216 7.72 16.59 24.83
CA GLY A 216 7.31 17.71 23.96
C GLY A 216 8.39 18.75 23.65
N ALA A 217 9.66 18.36 23.63
CA ALA A 217 10.78 19.19 23.16
C ALA A 217 12.04 18.37 22.85
N MET A 218 12.96 18.93 22.06
CA MET A 218 14.27 18.31 21.80
C MET A 218 15.01 17.99 23.12
N TRP A 219 15.59 16.79 23.18
CA TRP A 219 16.24 16.18 24.36
C TRP A 219 15.33 15.81 25.55
N THR A 220 14.00 15.92 25.42
CA THR A 220 13.06 15.45 26.46
C THR A 220 12.46 14.07 26.17
N ALA A 221 12.86 13.45 25.06
CA ALA A 221 12.43 12.12 24.65
C ALA A 221 13.39 10.98 25.07
N SER A 222 12.78 9.83 25.30
CA SER A 222 13.45 8.54 25.54
C SER A 222 14.30 8.09 24.34
N LYS A 223 15.25 7.17 24.56
CA LYS A 223 16.02 6.58 23.44
C LYS A 223 15.15 5.80 22.44
N PRO A 224 14.20 4.94 22.86
CA PRO A 224 13.29 4.26 21.93
C PRO A 224 12.43 5.19 21.06
N TRP A 225 12.22 6.45 21.45
CA TRP A 225 11.50 7.43 20.65
C TRP A 225 12.37 8.08 19.55
N ILE A 226 13.68 8.26 19.77
CA ILE A 226 14.57 9.06 18.89
C ILE A 226 15.72 8.29 18.24
N ALA A 227 15.73 6.96 18.34
CA ALA A 227 16.80 6.16 17.74
C ALA A 227 16.34 4.76 17.31
N THR A 228 16.63 4.41 16.06
CA THR A 228 16.25 3.18 15.37
C THR A 228 16.55 1.91 16.18
N ALA A 229 17.79 1.74 16.69
CA ALA A 229 18.17 0.52 17.41
C ALA A 229 17.47 0.37 18.78
N PRO A 230 17.38 1.44 19.61
CA PRO A 230 16.50 1.45 20.78
C PRO A 230 15.00 1.25 20.50
N MET A 231 14.45 1.74 19.38
CA MET A 231 13.05 1.46 18.99
C MET A 231 12.87 -0.03 18.69
N ALA A 232 13.76 -0.60 17.87
CA ALA A 232 13.76 -2.02 17.53
C ALA A 232 13.83 -2.89 18.80
N ALA A 233 14.76 -2.59 19.71
CA ALA A 233 14.89 -3.31 20.98
C ALA A 233 13.68 -3.13 21.92
N TYR A 234 12.86 -2.09 21.74
CA TYR A 234 11.61 -1.90 22.44
C TYR A 234 10.50 -2.76 21.84
N PHE A 235 10.33 -2.80 20.51
CA PHE A 235 9.42 -3.73 19.83
C PHE A 235 9.79 -5.21 20.09
N ASP A 236 11.08 -5.55 20.03
CA ASP A 236 11.62 -6.86 20.43
C ASP A 236 11.20 -7.20 21.89
N SER A 237 11.11 -6.20 22.79
CA SER A 237 10.68 -6.38 24.19
C SER A 237 9.16 -6.42 24.42
N LEU A 238 8.37 -5.88 23.49
CA LEU A 238 6.91 -6.04 23.45
C LEU A 238 6.51 -7.40 22.81
N GLY A 239 7.47 -8.16 22.26
CA GLY A 239 7.22 -9.47 21.66
C GLY A 239 6.75 -9.42 20.20
N PHE A 240 6.94 -8.29 19.51
CA PHE A 240 6.46 -8.11 18.14
C PHE A 240 7.28 -8.93 17.13
N SER A 241 6.59 -9.58 16.19
CA SER A 241 7.19 -10.19 15.00
C SER A 241 7.51 -9.13 13.93
N TYR A 242 8.34 -9.51 12.95
CA TYR A 242 8.68 -8.68 11.81
C TYR A 242 8.86 -9.52 10.54
N SER A 243 8.49 -8.96 9.39
CA SER A 243 8.88 -9.44 8.06
C SER A 243 10.28 -8.99 7.68
N THR A 244 10.88 -9.67 6.72
CA THR A 244 12.07 -9.23 5.96
C THR A 244 11.76 -9.21 4.45
N GLU A 245 12.77 -9.01 3.60
CA GLU A 245 12.60 -9.05 2.14
C GLU A 245 12.15 -10.42 1.58
N THR A 246 12.14 -11.48 2.40
CA THR A 246 11.70 -12.82 1.99
C THR A 246 10.21 -13.11 2.16
N ASP A 247 9.51 -12.23 2.87
CA ASP A 247 8.22 -12.51 3.52
C ASP A 247 7.37 -11.22 3.61
N LEU A 248 7.39 -10.46 2.51
CA LEU A 248 6.67 -9.18 2.35
C LEU A 248 5.15 -9.34 2.19
N ASP A 249 4.64 -10.55 1.97
CA ASP A 249 3.19 -10.88 1.92
C ASP A 249 2.52 -10.89 3.31
N ARG A 250 3.24 -10.44 4.34
CA ARG A 250 2.72 -10.19 5.69
C ARG A 250 2.83 -8.73 6.12
N VAL A 251 3.26 -7.84 5.23
CA VAL A 251 3.44 -6.41 5.53
C VAL A 251 2.17 -5.63 5.21
N ARG A 252 1.72 -4.78 6.14
CA ARG A 252 0.57 -3.88 5.93
C ARG A 252 0.94 -2.41 6.14
N VAL A 253 0.05 -1.53 5.65
CA VAL A 253 0.09 -0.09 5.93
C VAL A 253 0.05 0.16 7.45
N GLY A 254 0.92 1.05 7.94
CA GLY A 254 1.08 1.37 9.36
C GLY A 254 2.13 0.54 10.11
N ASP A 255 2.70 -0.51 9.50
CA ASP A 255 3.84 -1.25 10.05
C ASP A 255 5.14 -0.40 10.01
N ILE A 256 6.16 -0.76 10.81
CA ILE A 256 7.38 0.04 10.99
C ILE A 256 8.62 -0.66 10.42
N GLY A 257 9.17 -0.10 9.35
CA GLY A 257 10.43 -0.52 8.75
C GLY A 257 11.64 0.00 9.55
N ILE A 258 12.45 -0.94 10.03
CA ILE A 258 13.73 -0.73 10.70
C ILE A 258 14.85 -1.18 9.77
N PHE A 259 15.60 -0.21 9.23
CA PHE A 259 16.57 -0.42 8.17
C PHE A 259 18.01 -0.43 8.69
N ASN A 260 18.84 -1.28 8.10
CA ASN A 260 20.30 -1.29 8.22
C ASN A 260 20.88 -1.02 6.83
N TRP A 261 21.58 0.10 6.66
CA TRP A 261 22.15 0.47 5.36
C TRP A 261 23.52 -0.18 5.08
N GLY A 262 24.17 -0.78 6.09
CA GLY A 262 25.52 -1.36 6.00
C GLY A 262 26.66 -0.33 5.86
N GLU A 263 26.38 0.86 5.30
CA GLU A 263 27.36 1.91 5.02
C GLU A 263 28.09 2.48 6.25
N THR A 264 27.42 2.52 7.42
CA THR A 264 27.93 3.20 8.62
C THR A 264 28.70 2.26 9.56
N GLY A 265 28.44 0.95 9.48
CA GLY A 265 28.98 -0.08 10.37
C GLY A 265 27.95 -1.19 10.60
N SER A 266 28.04 -1.86 11.75
CA SER A 266 27.00 -2.78 12.21
C SER A 266 26.00 -2.04 13.11
N GLY A 267 24.73 -1.99 12.68
CA GLY A 267 23.65 -1.34 13.41
C GLY A 267 22.33 -1.42 12.63
N VAL A 268 21.36 -0.61 13.05
CA VAL A 268 20.19 -0.22 12.24
C VAL A 268 20.17 1.30 12.23
N ASP A 269 20.16 1.87 11.03
CA ASP A 269 20.41 3.28 10.76
C ASP A 269 19.12 4.11 10.79
N HIS A 270 18.01 3.57 10.26
CA HIS A 270 16.85 4.38 9.86
C HIS A 270 15.51 3.72 10.17
N THR A 271 14.50 4.57 10.45
CA THR A 271 13.13 4.17 10.79
C THR A 271 12.15 4.79 9.79
N MET A 272 11.20 4.01 9.26
CA MET A 272 10.17 4.50 8.32
C MET A 272 8.84 3.80 8.61
N THR A 273 7.70 4.41 8.26
CA THR A 273 6.37 3.77 8.38
C THR A 273 5.88 3.32 7.02
N VAL A 274 5.30 2.12 6.89
CA VAL A 274 4.71 1.64 5.64
C VAL A 274 3.49 2.51 5.30
N SER A 275 3.51 3.15 4.13
CA SER A 275 2.45 4.05 3.64
C SER A 275 1.61 3.46 2.52
N LYS A 276 2.12 2.46 1.81
CA LYS A 276 1.36 1.70 0.82
C LYS A 276 1.96 0.30 0.65
N VAL A 277 1.11 -0.67 0.35
CA VAL A 277 1.51 -1.97 -0.20
C VAL A 277 0.71 -2.18 -1.48
N GLU A 278 1.37 -2.59 -2.55
CA GLU A 278 0.74 -2.93 -3.82
C GLU A 278 0.96 -4.41 -4.13
N TYR A 279 -0.13 -5.18 -4.22
CA TYR A 279 -0.07 -6.57 -4.70
C TYR A 279 0.53 -6.64 -6.11
N ASN A 280 1.29 -7.70 -6.37
CA ASN A 280 2.00 -7.94 -7.61
C ASN A 280 1.84 -9.42 -8.02
N PRO A 281 1.18 -9.75 -9.15
CA PRO A 281 1.03 -11.13 -9.56
C PRO A 281 2.36 -11.79 -9.97
N ASP A 282 3.33 -11.03 -10.48
CA ASP A 282 4.59 -11.56 -11.03
C ASP A 282 5.74 -11.72 -10.00
N GLY A 283 5.56 -11.26 -8.76
CA GLY A 283 6.59 -11.30 -7.71
C GLY A 283 6.12 -10.71 -6.37
N PRO A 284 7.01 -10.51 -5.39
CA PRO A 284 6.63 -9.93 -4.08
C PRO A 284 5.89 -8.59 -4.22
N PRO A 285 5.01 -8.24 -3.25
CA PRO A 285 4.29 -6.98 -3.27
C PRO A 285 5.25 -5.78 -3.15
N THR A 286 4.90 -4.68 -3.80
CA THR A 286 5.71 -3.45 -3.77
C THR A 286 5.36 -2.65 -2.53
N VAL A 287 6.29 -2.58 -1.58
CA VAL A 287 6.12 -1.87 -0.30
C VAL A 287 6.67 -0.45 -0.41
N TYR A 288 5.89 0.53 0.03
CA TYR A 288 6.23 1.95 0.07
C TYR A 288 6.16 2.49 1.49
N PHE A 289 6.99 3.49 1.77
CA PHE A 289 7.13 4.07 3.10
C PHE A 289 7.07 5.60 3.11
N VAL A 290 6.60 6.16 4.22
CA VAL A 290 6.70 7.58 4.59
C VAL A 290 7.79 7.79 5.65
N SER A 291 8.63 8.81 5.49
CA SER A 291 9.81 9.04 6.36
C SER A 291 10.32 10.48 6.40
N HIS A 292 11.03 10.83 7.48
CA HIS A 292 11.92 12.01 7.60
C HIS A 292 13.40 11.64 7.39
N ASN A 293 14.29 12.63 7.33
CA ASN A 293 15.75 12.55 7.12
C ASN A 293 16.20 12.04 5.74
N TYR A 294 15.34 11.33 5.01
CA TYR A 294 15.21 11.51 3.56
C TYR A 294 13.71 11.51 3.25
N ASP A 295 13.21 12.69 2.94
CA ASP A 295 11.80 13.03 3.11
C ASP A 295 10.98 12.60 1.88
N GLY A 296 9.82 11.97 2.13
CA GLY A 296 8.89 11.56 1.08
C GLY A 296 7.80 10.62 1.58
N ASP A 297 6.65 10.64 0.89
CA ASP A 297 5.43 9.91 1.23
C ASP A 297 5.39 8.44 0.80
N PHE A 298 6.05 8.14 -0.31
CA PHE A 298 5.99 6.84 -0.99
C PHE A 298 7.40 6.44 -1.48
N ARG A 299 8.35 6.33 -0.55
CA ARG A 299 9.69 5.78 -0.82
C ARG A 299 9.58 4.26 -0.96
N GLU A 300 9.81 3.76 -2.17
CA GLU A 300 9.70 2.34 -2.52
C GLU A 300 10.89 1.53 -1.97
N LEU A 301 10.61 0.33 -1.47
CA LEU A 301 11.53 -0.49 -0.68
C LEU A 301 12.81 -0.91 -1.44
N THR A 302 12.68 -1.44 -2.66
CA THR A 302 13.82 -1.98 -3.41
C THR A 302 14.73 -0.87 -3.94
N ASN A 303 14.18 0.29 -4.31
CA ASN A 303 14.92 1.50 -4.58
C ASN A 303 15.66 2.00 -3.32
N ALA A 304 15.02 2.03 -2.16
CA ALA A 304 15.67 2.42 -0.90
C ALA A 304 16.84 1.47 -0.52
N LEU A 305 16.66 0.15 -0.67
CA LEU A 305 17.68 -0.85 -0.31
C LEU A 305 18.84 -0.98 -1.33
N TYR A 306 18.58 -0.78 -2.62
CA TYR A 306 19.51 -1.17 -3.69
C TYR A 306 19.88 -0.07 -4.70
N VAL A 307 19.26 1.11 -4.64
CA VAL A 307 19.54 2.25 -5.52
C VAL A 307 19.98 3.49 -4.73
N GLU A 308 19.33 3.76 -3.60
CA GLU A 308 19.71 4.82 -2.65
C GLU A 308 20.90 4.38 -1.79
N HIS A 309 20.90 3.11 -1.37
CA HIS A 309 21.92 2.44 -0.59
C HIS A 309 22.40 1.14 -1.26
N SER A 310 23.34 0.43 -0.61
CA SER A 310 23.92 -0.82 -1.10
C SER A 310 24.23 -1.76 0.06
N ASP A 311 24.09 -3.08 -0.12
CA ASP A 311 24.26 -4.10 0.93
C ASP A 311 23.33 -3.89 2.15
N SER A 312 22.16 -3.29 1.91
CA SER A 312 21.17 -2.94 2.92
C SER A 312 20.19 -4.08 3.24
N THR A 313 19.55 -4.01 4.41
CA THR A 313 18.53 -4.96 4.90
C THR A 313 17.43 -4.25 5.70
N VAL A 314 16.21 -4.80 5.73
CA VAL A 314 15.08 -4.30 6.54
C VAL A 314 14.52 -5.36 7.50
N ARG A 315 14.01 -4.91 8.65
CA ARG A 315 13.03 -5.62 9.49
C ARG A 315 11.76 -4.79 9.57
N ILE A 316 10.64 -5.27 9.05
CA ILE A 316 9.36 -4.55 9.04
C ILE A 316 8.50 -5.11 10.17
N TYR A 317 8.47 -4.41 11.31
CA TYR A 317 7.71 -4.85 12.47
C TYR A 317 6.22 -4.69 12.25
N HIS A 318 5.50 -5.79 12.48
CA HIS A 318 4.05 -5.76 12.51
C HIS A 318 3.61 -5.03 13.78
N ILE A 319 3.04 -3.85 13.61
CA ILE A 319 2.44 -3.11 14.72
C ILE A 319 1.04 -3.70 14.89
N PRO A 320 0.69 -4.36 16.02
CA PRO A 320 -0.58 -5.06 16.18
C PRO A 320 -1.80 -4.18 15.87
#